data_AF-A0A0P9Z1B2-F1
#
_entry.id   AF-A0A0P9Z1B2-F1
#
_cell.length_a   1.000
_cell.length_b   1.000
_cell.length_c   1.000
_cell.angle_alpha   90.00
_cell.angle_beta   90.00
_cell.angle_gamma   90.00
#
_symmetry.space_group_name_H-M   'P 1'
#
loop_
_entity.id
_entity.type
_entity.pdbx_description
1 polymer ?
#
loop_
_entity_poly.entity_id
_entity_poly.type
_entity_poly.pdbx_seq_one_letter_code
_entity_poly.pdbx_strand_id
1 'polypeptide(L)'
;MKNAYGRAAKLAADYARNRSDIRTVSKSIALLTDFQREDGGVHLDDVRNEYLEDGDRWRGWQHAIEHVQGCRDPDDDAPISDEQRELARLLDKKAALRVEAGKIKQGIVAAGRCLQDVPF
;
A
#
# COMPACT_ATOMS: atom_id res chain seq x y z
N MET A 1 -15.59 -10.32 31.51
CA MET A 1 -15.89 -11.02 30.24
C MET A 1 -16.50 -10.15 29.15
N LYS A 2 -17.47 -9.24 29.39
CA LYS A 2 -18.11 -8.42 28.34
C LYS A 2 -17.15 -7.59 27.45
N ASN A 3 -15.99 -7.17 27.97
CA ASN A 3 -15.04 -6.33 27.24
C ASN A 3 -14.16 -7.09 26.23
N ALA A 4 -13.92 -8.39 26.42
CA ALA A 4 -13.02 -9.16 25.54
C ALA A 4 -13.71 -9.53 24.22
N TYR A 5 -14.96 -10.00 24.28
CA TYR A 5 -15.78 -10.26 23.10
C TYR A 5 -16.06 -8.99 22.28
N GLY A 6 -16.35 -7.87 22.95
CA GLY A 6 -16.54 -6.58 22.27
C GLY A 6 -15.27 -6.10 21.54
N ARG A 7 -14.08 -6.32 22.13
CA ARG A 7 -12.80 -6.03 21.46
C ARG A 7 -12.56 -6.94 20.26
N ALA A 8 -12.82 -8.25 20.38
CA ALA A 8 -12.66 -9.19 19.28
C ALA A 8 -13.60 -8.88 18.11
N ALA A 9 -14.87 -8.54 18.41
CA ALA A 9 -15.86 -8.16 17.41
C ALA A 9 -15.45 -6.87 16.67
N LYS A 10 -14.96 -5.85 17.40
CA LYS A 10 -14.44 -4.62 16.78
C LYS A 10 -13.27 -4.91 15.84
N LEU A 11 -12.29 -5.70 16.29
CA LEU A 11 -11.13 -6.07 15.47
C LEU A 11 -11.53 -6.83 14.19
N ALA A 12 -12.52 -7.72 14.28
CA ALA A 12 -13.05 -8.42 13.11
C ALA A 12 -13.73 -7.46 12.12
N ALA A 13 -14.50 -6.48 12.62
CA ALA A 13 -15.12 -5.44 11.78
C ALA A 13 -14.08 -4.54 11.12
N ASP A 14 -13.06 -4.10 11.86
CA ASP A 14 -11.95 -3.30 11.36
C ASP A 14 -11.17 -4.06 10.27
N TYR A 15 -10.93 -5.36 10.47
CA TYR A 15 -10.30 -6.23 9.47
C TYR A 15 -11.13 -6.36 8.19
N ALA A 16 -12.46 -6.52 8.31
CA ALA A 16 -13.35 -6.61 7.16
C ALA A 16 -13.38 -5.31 6.34
N ARG A 17 -13.41 -4.15 7.02
CA ARG A 17 -13.31 -2.84 6.38
C ARG A 17 -11.99 -2.68 5.64
N ASN A 18 -10.88 -2.95 6.31
CA ASN A 18 -9.54 -2.84 5.72
C ASN A 18 -9.40 -3.72 4.45
N ARG A 19 -9.94 -4.94 4.47
CA ARG A 19 -9.98 -5.82 3.30
C ARG A 19 -10.79 -5.24 2.14
N SER A 20 -11.89 -4.55 2.43
CA SER A 20 -12.68 -3.82 1.44
C SER A 20 -11.88 -2.67 0.83
N ASP A 21 -11.18 -1.90 1.65
CA ASP A 21 -10.34 -0.79 1.20
C ASP A 21 -9.20 -1.27 0.28
N ILE A 22 -8.54 -2.38 0.64
CA ILE A 22 -7.52 -3.02 -0.21
C ILE A 22 -8.10 -3.41 -1.57
N ARG A 23 -9.34 -3.93 -1.60
CA ARG A 23 -10.00 -4.32 -2.85
C ARG A 23 -10.27 -3.09 -3.72
N THR A 24 -10.79 -2.02 -3.15
CA THR A 24 -11.04 -0.75 -3.86
C THR A 24 -9.75 -0.20 -4.44
N VAL A 25 -8.69 -0.09 -3.62
CA VAL A 25 -7.38 0.39 -4.08
C VAL A 25 -6.80 -0.52 -5.17
N SER A 26 -6.96 -1.84 -5.06
CA SER A 26 -6.47 -2.78 -6.08
C SER A 26 -7.19 -2.62 -7.42
N LYS A 27 -8.47 -2.27 -7.42
CA LYS A 27 -9.21 -1.96 -8.67
C LYS A 27 -8.69 -0.68 -9.32
N SER A 28 -8.48 0.37 -8.53
CA SER A 28 -7.91 1.64 -9.04
C SER A 28 -6.50 1.43 -9.61
N ILE A 29 -5.65 0.64 -8.93
CA ILE A 29 -4.33 0.28 -9.43
C ILE A 29 -4.42 -0.43 -10.78
N ALA A 30 -5.31 -1.42 -10.93
CA ALA A 30 -5.46 -2.15 -12.18
C ALA A 30 -5.82 -1.21 -13.35
N LEU A 31 -6.80 -0.33 -13.15
CA LEU A 31 -7.21 0.65 -14.16
C LEU A 31 -6.05 1.55 -14.62
N LEU A 32 -5.24 2.04 -13.68
CA LEU A 32 -4.11 2.91 -14.00
C LEU A 32 -2.92 2.13 -14.59
N THR A 33 -2.71 0.87 -14.19
CA THR A 33 -1.64 0.05 -14.75
C THR A 33 -1.96 -0.36 -16.19
N ASP A 34 -3.22 -0.64 -16.48
CA ASP A 34 -3.69 -0.92 -17.85
C ASP A 34 -3.51 0.32 -18.74
N PHE A 35 -3.86 1.52 -18.23
CA PHE A 35 -3.59 2.79 -18.90
C PHE A 35 -2.10 3.01 -19.22
N GLN A 36 -1.20 2.74 -18.25
CA GLN A 36 0.25 2.89 -18.47
C GLN A 36 0.80 2.01 -19.59
N ARG A 37 0.22 0.82 -19.80
CA ARG A 37 0.66 -0.09 -20.88
C ARG A 37 0.27 0.41 -22.27
N GLU A 38 -0.76 1.24 -22.36
CA GLU A 38 -1.27 1.76 -23.63
C GLU A 38 -0.57 3.07 -24.03
N ASP A 39 -0.19 3.90 -23.06
CA ASP A 39 0.25 5.29 -23.31
C ASP A 39 1.75 5.45 -23.63
N GLY A 40 2.56 4.39 -23.50
CA GLY A 40 3.99 4.39 -23.88
C GLY A 40 4.89 5.32 -23.05
N GLY A 41 4.39 5.86 -21.93
CA GLY A 41 5.15 6.69 -21.00
C GLY A 41 6.11 5.91 -20.10
N VAL A 42 6.82 6.63 -19.23
CA VAL A 42 7.76 6.03 -18.27
C VAL A 42 7.03 5.00 -17.40
N HIS A 43 7.52 3.78 -17.29
CA HIS A 43 6.87 2.80 -16.41
C HIS A 43 7.36 2.95 -14.98
N LEU A 44 6.49 2.72 -13.99
CA LEU A 44 6.91 2.73 -12.59
C LEU A 44 7.99 1.68 -12.32
N ASP A 45 7.97 0.54 -13.02
CA ASP A 45 9.03 -0.45 -12.89
C ASP A 45 10.41 0.12 -13.28
N ASP A 46 10.48 1.01 -14.27
CA ASP A 46 11.71 1.71 -14.65
C ASP A 46 12.15 2.69 -13.56
N VAL A 47 11.21 3.50 -13.05
CA VAL A 47 11.44 4.41 -11.90
C VAL A 47 12.00 3.65 -10.70
N ARG A 48 11.47 2.45 -10.44
CA ARG A 48 11.94 1.61 -9.34
C ARG A 48 13.36 1.10 -9.57
N ASN A 49 13.69 0.69 -10.78
CA ASN A 49 15.04 0.21 -11.09
C ASN A 49 16.05 1.35 -10.96
N GLU A 50 15.75 2.51 -11.56
CA GLU A 50 16.56 3.73 -11.47
C GLU A 50 16.80 4.15 -10.01
N TYR A 51 15.74 4.23 -9.21
CA TYR A 51 15.84 4.54 -7.78
C TYR A 51 16.72 3.57 -6.98
N LEU A 52 16.68 2.27 -7.30
CA LEU A 52 17.50 1.27 -6.63
C LEU A 52 18.96 1.29 -7.11
N GLU A 53 19.20 1.65 -8.37
CA GLU A 53 20.54 1.81 -8.96
C GLU A 53 21.30 2.99 -8.36
N ASP A 54 20.59 4.06 -7.99
CA ASP A 54 21.16 5.20 -7.25
C ASP A 54 21.62 4.86 -5.81
N GLY A 55 21.46 3.60 -5.39
CA GLY A 55 21.90 3.12 -4.08
C GLY A 55 20.97 3.53 -2.94
N ASP A 56 19.81 4.09 -3.25
CA ASP A 56 18.85 4.52 -2.26
C ASP A 56 18.02 3.34 -1.72
N ARG A 57 17.70 3.40 -0.43
CA ARG A 57 16.90 2.33 0.21
C ARG A 57 15.44 2.47 -0.20
N TRP A 58 14.78 1.36 -0.52
CA TRP A 58 13.36 1.38 -0.89
C TRP A 58 12.46 1.92 0.24
N ARG A 59 11.93 3.14 0.08
CA ARG A 59 11.04 3.81 1.06
C ARG A 59 9.56 3.79 0.67
N GLY A 60 9.26 3.65 -0.62
CA GLY A 60 7.91 3.72 -1.16
C GLY A 60 7.93 4.29 -2.58
N TRP A 61 6.82 4.10 -3.29
CA TRP A 61 6.66 4.53 -4.67
C TRP A 61 6.60 6.05 -4.83
N GLN A 62 5.94 6.75 -3.91
CA GLN A 62 5.88 8.22 -3.96
C GLN A 62 7.27 8.84 -3.83
N HIS A 63 8.07 8.31 -2.91
CA HIS A 63 9.43 8.79 -2.71
C HIS A 63 10.34 8.44 -3.88
N ALA A 64 10.19 7.25 -4.47
CA ALA A 64 10.95 6.86 -5.64
C ALA A 64 10.71 7.79 -6.83
N ILE A 65 9.45 8.18 -7.07
CA ILE A 65 9.08 9.17 -8.10
C ILE A 65 9.76 10.52 -7.85
N GLU A 66 9.68 11.04 -6.63
CA GLU A 66 10.24 12.35 -6.29
C GLU A 66 11.77 12.36 -6.45
N HIS A 67 12.43 11.28 -6.03
CA HIS A 67 13.87 11.11 -6.16
C HIS A 67 14.31 11.05 -7.61
N VAL A 68 13.74 10.12 -8.39
CA VAL A 68 14.09 9.96 -9.81
C VAL A 68 13.83 11.24 -10.59
N GLN A 69 12.70 11.90 -10.35
CA GLN A 69 12.41 13.18 -11.00
C GLN A 69 13.40 14.29 -10.62
N GLY A 70 13.91 14.29 -9.38
CA GLY A 70 14.95 15.23 -8.95
C GLY A 70 16.34 14.94 -9.51
N CYS A 71 16.60 13.71 -9.92
CA CYS A 71 17.86 13.28 -10.51
C CYS A 71 17.92 13.45 -12.04
N ARG A 72 16.76 13.55 -12.71
CA ARG A 72 16.68 13.76 -14.17
C ARG A 72 17.09 15.17 -14.59
N ASP A 73 17.59 15.27 -15.80
CA ASP A 73 17.91 16.55 -16.44
C ASP A 73 16.63 17.41 -16.53
N PRO A 74 16.67 18.70 -16.14
CA PRO A 74 15.54 19.61 -16.32
C PRO A 74 14.99 19.68 -17.74
N ASP A 75 15.83 19.36 -18.74
CA ASP A 75 15.47 19.35 -20.16
C ASP A 75 14.94 17.98 -20.65
N ASP A 76 14.72 17.02 -19.75
CA ASP A 76 14.12 15.72 -20.09
C ASP A 76 12.61 15.87 -20.39
N ASP A 77 12.26 15.62 -21.66
CA ASP A 77 10.92 15.78 -22.22
C ASP A 77 9.89 14.72 -21.73
N ALA A 78 10.30 13.75 -20.90
CA ALA A 78 9.45 12.68 -20.39
C ALA A 78 9.11 12.83 -18.89
N PRO A 79 8.33 13.87 -18.50
CA PRO A 79 7.97 14.08 -17.10
C PRO A 79 7.05 12.98 -16.58
N ILE A 80 7.16 12.70 -15.27
CA ILE A 80 6.24 11.79 -14.58
C ILE A 80 4.84 12.41 -14.52
N SER A 81 3.87 11.76 -15.15
CA SER A 81 2.46 12.14 -15.25
C SER A 81 1.70 12.07 -13.92
N ASP A 82 0.56 12.76 -13.85
CA ASP A 82 -0.32 12.74 -12.67
C ASP A 82 -0.91 11.35 -12.41
N GLU A 83 -1.18 10.57 -13.44
CA GLU A 83 -1.64 9.18 -13.34
C GLU A 83 -0.56 8.28 -12.72
N GLN A 84 0.71 8.48 -13.07
CA GLN A 84 1.83 7.76 -12.46
C GLN A 84 2.02 8.14 -10.99
N ARG A 85 1.89 9.45 -10.66
CA ARG A 85 1.92 9.95 -9.28
C ARG A 85 0.78 9.35 -8.45
N GLU A 86 -0.42 9.28 -9.01
CA GLU A 86 -1.57 8.66 -8.36
C GLU A 86 -1.39 7.15 -8.21
N LEU A 87 -0.85 6.45 -9.22
CA LEU A 87 -0.56 5.02 -9.12
C LEU A 87 0.44 4.72 -8.00
N ALA A 88 1.52 5.50 -7.90
CA ALA A 88 2.48 5.40 -6.80
C ALA A 88 1.84 5.61 -5.43
N ARG A 89 1.02 6.65 -5.27
CA ARG A 89 0.26 6.90 -4.04
C ARG A 89 -0.64 5.72 -3.68
N LEU A 90 -1.32 5.12 -4.65
CA LEU A 90 -2.19 3.97 -4.43
C LEU A 90 -1.40 2.71 -4.05
N LEU A 91 -0.23 2.48 -4.65
CA LEU A 91 0.65 1.37 -4.30
C LEU A 91 1.15 1.49 -2.85
N ASP A 92 1.56 2.69 -2.42
CA ASP A 92 1.98 2.96 -1.04
C ASP A 92 0.80 2.81 -0.07
N LYS A 93 -0.38 3.35 -0.42
CA LYS A 93 -1.60 3.15 0.36
C LYS A 93 -1.95 1.67 0.51
N LYS A 94 -1.83 0.88 -0.55
CA LYS A 94 -2.08 -0.58 -0.50
C LYS A 94 -1.09 -1.29 0.42
N ALA A 95 0.20 -0.91 0.38
CA ALA A 95 1.21 -1.45 1.27
C ALA A 95 0.91 -1.12 2.74
N ALA A 96 0.54 0.13 3.04
CA ALA A 96 0.13 0.55 4.39
C ALA A 96 -1.09 -0.23 4.90
N LEU A 97 -2.12 -0.40 4.08
CA LEU A 97 -3.30 -1.21 4.43
C LEU A 97 -2.93 -2.67 4.72
N ARG A 98 -1.99 -3.27 3.97
CA ARG A 98 -1.52 -4.64 4.25
C ARG A 98 -0.82 -4.75 5.60
N VAL A 99 0.00 -3.76 5.96
CA VAL A 99 0.65 -3.70 7.28
C VAL A 99 -0.40 -3.59 8.39
N GLU A 100 -1.38 -2.72 8.22
CA GLU A 100 -2.49 -2.54 9.16
C GLU A 100 -3.31 -3.84 9.32
N ALA A 101 -3.67 -4.50 8.21
CA ALA A 101 -4.34 -5.80 8.23
C ALA A 101 -3.53 -6.85 9.01
N GLY A 102 -2.20 -6.85 8.88
CA GLY A 102 -1.30 -7.70 9.67
C GLY A 102 -1.39 -7.42 11.17
N LYS A 103 -1.37 -6.15 11.58
CA LYS A 103 -1.54 -5.72 12.98
C LYS A 103 -2.90 -6.12 13.54
N ILE A 104 -3.98 -5.93 12.77
CA ILE A 104 -5.34 -6.32 13.20
C ILE A 104 -5.43 -7.83 13.38
N LYS A 105 -4.87 -8.63 12.45
CA LYS A 105 -4.83 -10.10 12.60
C LYS A 105 -4.12 -10.54 13.88
N GLN A 106 -2.96 -9.95 14.18
CA GLN A 106 -2.23 -10.23 15.43
C GLN A 106 -3.09 -9.89 16.66
N GLY A 107 -3.79 -8.75 16.63
CA GLY A 107 -4.74 -8.36 17.67
C GLY A 107 -5.89 -9.35 17.85
N ILE A 108 -6.46 -9.87 16.76
CA ILE A 108 -7.52 -10.89 16.81
C ILE A 108 -7.01 -12.17 17.47
N VAL A 109 -5.82 -12.65 17.07
CA VAL A 109 -5.21 -13.86 17.65
C VAL A 109 -4.93 -13.68 19.13
N ALA A 110 -4.38 -12.53 19.54
CA ALA A 110 -4.13 -12.22 20.94
C ALA A 110 -5.43 -12.19 21.76
N ALA A 111 -6.49 -11.54 21.24
CA ALA A 111 -7.80 -11.51 21.88
C ALA A 111 -8.42 -12.91 22.00
N GLY A 112 -8.26 -13.77 20.98
CA GLY A 112 -8.72 -15.15 20.98
C GLY A 112 -8.03 -16.02 22.04
N ARG A 113 -6.71 -15.89 22.18
CA ARG A 113 -5.95 -16.59 23.25
C ARG A 113 -6.45 -16.19 24.64
N CYS A 114 -6.62 -14.89 24.88
CA CYS A 114 -7.16 -14.39 26.15
C CYS A 114 -8.56 -14.90 26.50
N LEU A 115 -9.35 -15.34 25.50
CA LEU A 115 -10.68 -15.94 25.73
C LEU A 115 -10.62 -17.44 26.03
N GLN A 116 -9.57 -18.15 25.57
CA GLN A 116 -9.36 -19.58 25.85
C GLN A 116 -8.80 -19.81 27.26
N ASP A 117 -8.08 -18.84 27.83
CA ASP A 117 -7.47 -18.92 29.16
C ASP A 117 -8.43 -18.57 30.32
N VAL A 118 -9.72 -18.34 30.05
CA VAL A 118 -10.73 -18.05 31.09
C VAL A 118 -11.43 -19.35 31.49
N PRO A 119 -11.28 -19.83 32.75
CA PRO A 119 -12.03 -21.00 33.22
C PRO A 119 -13.53 -20.68 33.26
N PHE A 120 -14.33 -21.62 32.77
CA PHE A 120 -15.80 -21.55 32.77
C PHE A 120 -16.39 -21.58 34.17
#